data_AF-A0AA94EX95-F1
#
_entry.id   AF-A0AA94EX95-F1
#
_cell.length_a   1.000
_cell.length_b   1.000
_cell.length_c   1.000
_cell.angle_alpha   90.00
_cell.angle_beta   90.00
_cell.angle_gamma   90.00
#
_symmetry.space_group_name_H-M   'P 1'
#
loop_
_entity.id
_entity.type
_entity.pdbx_description
1 polymer ?
#
loop_
_entity_poly.entity_id
_entity_poly.type
_entity_poly.pdbx_seq_one_letter_code
_entity_poly.pdbx_strand_id
1 'polypeptide(L)'
;MKILNGTAKAEFKNFVRAFIFKVVIEKNIANFTKNTLRFVTENVELVSISNGLLNTGKLQELNRYGAILVAGEVKNANRVYTEYALLYKGELVIKGEKATFVKRVERFFEGVKSKGLKDFLEEFVGGNNYGKSIVETKNPVKVQQFVEGLENLSKIKIVNPLEHIKEAMPYFNHKAIGDEVIQISKLNCGNTVESVVNFLKTGKIKLAEPSLMQGIEGVSAKFGGGSFSDITIPRLKEILNDGEISVIYGPKKYLPSGKVEGHYFVAMKKNSQLHLFDGQTGEYVIFSQTDRKYANFIQRKYIKFQYLKVK
;
A
#
# COMPACT_ATOMS: atom_id res chain seq x y z
N MET A 1 -12.91 -0.09 48.89
CA MET A 1 -12.15 -0.93 47.93
C MET A 1 -12.69 -0.69 46.52
N LYS A 2 -12.22 0.35 45.80
CA LYS A 2 -12.74 0.70 44.46
C LYS A 2 -11.74 1.43 43.54
N ILE A 3 -10.44 1.30 43.82
CA ILE A 3 -9.37 2.03 43.07
C ILE A 3 -8.47 1.07 42.27
N LEU A 4 -8.45 -0.23 42.58
CA LEU A 4 -7.57 -1.21 41.93
C LEU A 4 -8.08 -1.76 40.57
N ASN A 5 -9.35 -1.54 40.22
CA ASN A 5 -9.94 -2.07 38.97
C ASN A 5 -9.71 -1.18 37.73
N GLY A 6 -9.29 0.07 37.90
CA GLY A 6 -9.08 1.02 36.78
C GLY A 6 -7.71 0.87 36.12
N THR A 7 -6.66 0.76 36.94
CA THR A 7 -5.26 0.65 36.51
C THR A 7 -4.96 -0.69 35.85
N ALA A 8 -5.37 -1.81 36.45
CA ALA A 8 -5.19 -3.15 35.86
C ALA A 8 -5.90 -3.28 34.49
N LYS A 9 -7.04 -2.60 34.31
CA LYS A 9 -7.79 -2.58 33.05
C LYS A 9 -7.14 -1.68 31.99
N ALA A 10 -6.49 -0.60 32.40
CA ALA A 10 -5.70 0.26 31.51
C ALA A 10 -4.39 -0.42 31.08
N GLU A 11 -3.69 -1.08 32.01
CA GLU A 11 -2.48 -1.85 31.75
C GLU A 11 -2.76 -3.07 30.86
N PHE A 12 -3.84 -3.82 31.12
CA PHE A 12 -4.26 -4.92 30.24
C PHE A 12 -4.68 -4.42 28.85
N LYS A 13 -5.36 -3.27 28.74
CA LYS A 13 -5.72 -2.67 27.45
C LYS A 13 -4.50 -2.16 26.69
N ASN A 14 -3.50 -1.64 27.39
CA ASN A 14 -2.21 -1.25 26.82
C ASN A 14 -1.37 -2.47 26.41
N PHE A 15 -1.42 -3.55 27.18
CA PHE A 15 -0.79 -4.83 26.89
C PHE A 15 -1.41 -5.52 25.66
N VAL A 16 -2.73 -5.60 25.59
CA VAL A 16 -3.46 -6.16 24.42
C VAL A 16 -3.26 -5.29 23.19
N ARG A 17 -3.25 -3.95 23.34
CA ARG A 17 -2.83 -3.05 22.26
C ARG A 17 -1.41 -3.38 21.81
N ALA A 18 -0.44 -3.41 22.72
CA ALA A 18 0.95 -3.70 22.38
C ALA A 18 1.13 -5.05 21.67
N PHE A 19 0.37 -6.09 22.06
CA PHE A 19 0.44 -7.42 21.44
C PHE A 19 -0.21 -7.46 20.04
N ILE A 20 -1.41 -6.91 19.89
CA ILE A 20 -2.08 -6.78 18.57
C ILE A 20 -1.24 -5.89 17.64
N PHE A 21 -0.65 -4.81 18.17
CA PHE A 21 0.24 -3.94 17.42
C PHE A 21 1.55 -4.63 17.04
N LYS A 22 2.16 -5.42 17.92
CA LYS A 22 3.35 -6.21 17.57
C LYS A 22 3.09 -7.10 16.35
N VAL A 23 1.96 -7.81 16.31
CA VAL A 23 1.56 -8.65 15.18
C VAL A 23 1.28 -7.83 13.90
N VAL A 24 0.69 -6.64 14.02
CA VAL A 24 0.41 -5.74 12.87
C VAL A 24 1.70 -5.08 12.33
N ILE A 25 2.59 -4.68 13.23
CA ILE A 25 3.91 -4.11 12.92
C ILE A 25 4.81 -5.17 12.27
N GLU A 26 4.80 -6.40 12.79
CA GLU A 26 5.53 -7.55 12.22
C GLU A 26 5.10 -7.84 10.76
N LYS A 27 3.87 -7.50 10.38
CA LYS A 27 3.37 -7.64 8.99
C LYS A 27 3.70 -6.45 8.08
N ASN A 28 3.91 -5.26 8.62
CA ASN A 28 4.05 -4.02 7.84
C ASN A 28 5.45 -3.37 7.91
N ILE A 29 6.30 -3.78 8.86
CA ILE A 29 7.70 -3.34 9.00
C ILE A 29 8.61 -4.57 8.95
N ALA A 30 8.59 -5.26 7.81
CA ALA A 30 9.23 -6.57 7.63
C ALA A 30 10.75 -6.61 7.92
N ASN A 31 11.42 -5.44 7.95
CA ASN A 31 12.87 -5.35 8.07
C ASN A 31 13.37 -5.10 9.51
N PHE A 32 12.47 -4.95 10.49
CA PHE A 32 12.87 -4.79 11.89
C PHE A 32 13.32 -6.12 12.49
N THR A 33 14.45 -6.12 13.19
CA THR A 33 14.90 -7.28 13.96
C THR A 33 13.96 -7.47 15.15
N LYS A 34 13.24 -8.59 15.18
CA LYS A 34 12.07 -8.82 16.05
C LYS A 34 12.30 -8.52 17.55
N ASN A 35 13.51 -8.74 18.06
CA ASN A 35 13.87 -8.54 19.46
C ASN A 35 14.33 -7.10 19.80
N THR A 36 14.32 -6.18 18.84
CA THR A 36 14.83 -4.81 19.01
C THR A 36 13.72 -3.75 18.99
N LEU A 37 12.48 -4.16 18.71
CA LEU A 37 11.33 -3.26 18.61
C LEU A 37 10.92 -2.75 19.99
N ARG A 38 10.85 -1.42 20.15
CA ARG A 38 10.38 -0.76 21.37
C ARG A 38 9.56 0.50 21.08
N PHE A 39 8.74 0.92 22.05
CA PHE A 39 8.08 2.22 22.00
C PHE A 39 9.10 3.33 22.30
N VAL A 40 8.93 4.46 21.63
CA VAL A 40 9.69 5.67 21.93
C VAL A 40 8.83 6.56 22.81
N THR A 41 9.17 6.61 24.10
CA THR A 41 8.41 7.37 25.11
C THR A 41 9.27 8.38 25.86
N GLU A 42 10.59 8.26 25.79
CA GLU A 42 11.52 9.13 26.49
C GLU A 42 11.62 10.51 25.82
N ASN A 43 11.40 11.58 26.58
CA ASN A 43 11.37 12.94 26.04
C ASN A 43 12.68 13.34 25.36
N VAL A 44 13.82 12.95 25.92
CA VAL A 44 15.15 13.23 25.35
C VAL A 44 15.29 12.60 23.97
N GLU A 45 14.87 11.34 23.82
CA GLU A 45 14.87 10.67 22.53
C GLU A 45 13.89 11.32 21.56
N LEU A 46 12.65 11.60 21.98
CA LEU A 46 11.63 12.26 21.16
C LEU A 46 12.15 13.57 20.55
N VAL A 47 12.73 14.42 21.39
CA VAL A 47 13.30 15.71 20.97
C VAL A 47 14.45 15.47 19.99
N SER A 48 15.34 14.52 20.29
CA SER A 48 16.50 14.19 19.47
C SER A 48 16.14 13.69 18.06
N ILE A 49 15.10 12.87 17.93
CA ILE A 49 14.72 12.25 16.65
C ILE A 49 13.76 13.11 15.82
N SER A 50 13.36 14.26 16.33
CA SER A 50 12.38 15.15 15.68
C SER A 50 12.85 16.60 15.58
N ASN A 51 14.08 16.89 15.98
CA ASN A 51 14.60 18.26 16.11
C ASN A 51 13.69 19.14 17.00
N GLY A 52 13.16 18.56 18.09
CA GLY A 52 12.28 19.23 19.05
C GLY A 52 10.80 19.30 18.69
N LEU A 53 10.38 18.83 17.51
CA LEU A 53 8.95 18.83 17.12
C LEU A 53 8.11 17.80 17.86
N LEU A 54 8.74 16.70 18.30
CA LEU A 54 8.15 15.72 19.20
C LEU A 54 8.69 15.94 20.61
N ASN A 55 7.77 15.94 21.56
CA ASN A 55 8.01 15.92 22.99
C ASN A 55 6.91 15.08 23.65
N THR A 56 6.98 14.88 24.97
CA THR A 56 5.97 14.11 25.71
C THR A 56 4.54 14.60 25.44
N GLY A 57 4.32 15.91 25.37
CA GLY A 57 2.99 16.49 25.10
C GLY A 57 2.46 16.13 23.71
N LYS A 58 3.30 16.25 22.67
CA LYS A 58 2.91 15.86 21.30
C LYS A 58 2.76 14.36 21.12
N LEU A 59 3.57 13.56 21.78
CA LEU A 59 3.38 12.12 21.80
C LEU A 59 2.05 11.74 22.48
N GLN A 60 1.69 12.39 23.59
CA GLN A 60 0.38 12.17 24.22
C GLN A 60 -0.78 12.55 23.30
N GLU A 61 -0.66 13.66 22.55
CA GLU A 61 -1.65 14.07 21.56
C GLU A 61 -1.82 13.02 20.45
N LEU A 62 -0.72 12.54 19.86
CA LEU A 62 -0.71 11.45 18.88
C LEU A 62 -1.35 10.17 19.45
N ASN A 63 -0.98 9.79 20.67
CA ASN A 63 -1.50 8.60 21.36
C ASN A 63 -3.01 8.69 21.62
N ARG A 64 -3.57 9.88 21.87
CA ARG A 64 -5.02 10.08 22.02
C ARG A 64 -5.80 9.69 20.77
N TYR A 65 -5.22 9.91 19.60
CA TYR A 65 -5.79 9.46 18.32
C TYR A 65 -5.46 8.01 18.00
N GLY A 66 -4.56 7.38 18.75
CA GLY A 66 -4.10 6.02 18.50
C GLY A 66 -2.92 5.93 17.53
N ALA A 67 -2.21 7.04 17.31
CA ALA A 67 -0.90 7.03 16.66
C ALA A 67 0.18 6.63 17.68
N ILE A 68 1.18 5.88 17.25
CA ILE A 68 2.19 5.28 18.11
C ILE A 68 3.56 5.44 17.46
N LEU A 69 4.56 5.80 18.25
CA LEU A 69 5.94 5.90 17.82
C LEU A 69 6.77 4.71 18.31
N VAL A 70 7.48 4.07 17.40
CA VAL A 70 8.34 2.92 17.67
C VAL A 70 9.74 3.11 17.09
N ALA A 71 10.71 2.39 17.66
CA ALA A 71 12.06 2.26 17.14
C ALA A 71 12.46 0.79 17.07
N GLY A 72 13.32 0.44 16.13
CA GLY A 72 13.88 -0.90 16.01
C GLY A 72 15.15 -0.92 15.16
N GLU A 73 15.96 -1.96 15.32
CA GLU A 73 17.14 -2.17 14.48
C GLU A 73 16.75 -2.83 13.16
N VAL A 74 17.22 -2.25 12.07
CA VAL A 74 17.15 -2.82 10.73
C VAL A 74 18.50 -3.37 10.34
N LYS A 75 18.49 -4.59 9.82
CA LYS A 75 19.65 -5.21 9.19
C LYS A 75 19.50 -5.14 7.68
N ASN A 76 20.41 -4.43 7.03
CA ASN A 76 20.51 -4.42 5.58
C ASN A 76 21.93 -4.79 5.19
N ALA A 77 22.09 -5.96 4.56
CA ALA A 77 23.32 -6.57 4.04
C ALA A 77 24.57 -6.50 4.96
N ASN A 78 25.12 -5.30 5.17
CA ASN A 78 26.36 -5.04 5.92
C ASN A 78 26.22 -3.98 7.03
N ARG A 79 25.02 -3.46 7.30
CA ARG A 79 24.81 -2.42 8.32
C ARG A 79 23.62 -2.75 9.22
N VAL A 80 23.82 -2.56 10.51
CA VAL A 80 22.75 -2.49 11.51
C VAL A 80 22.54 -1.02 11.83
N TYR A 81 21.30 -0.56 11.76
CA TYR A 81 20.97 0.83 12.07
C TYR A 81 19.58 0.93 12.68
N THR A 82 19.36 1.97 13.48
CA THR A 82 18.05 2.22 14.10
C THR A 82 17.15 2.98 13.16
N GLU A 83 15.95 2.47 12.94
CA GLU A 83 14.87 3.18 12.30
C GLU A 83 13.76 3.50 13.28
N TYR A 84 13.12 4.64 13.04
CA TYR A 84 11.97 5.13 13.77
C TYR A 84 10.74 5.03 12.86
N ALA A 85 9.58 4.72 13.45
CA ALA A 85 8.33 4.64 12.71
C ALA A 85 7.15 5.19 13.52
N LEU A 86 6.37 6.08 12.88
CA LEU A 86 5.08 6.52 13.38
C LEU A 86 3.99 5.69 12.69
N LEU A 87 3.12 5.08 13.48
CA LEU A 87 2.06 4.18 13.03
C LEU A 87 0.71 4.72 13.46
N TYR A 88 -0.32 4.54 12.63
CA TYR A 88 -1.68 4.94 12.94
C TYR A 88 -2.67 3.90 12.41
N LYS A 89 -3.51 3.35 13.30
CA LYS A 89 -4.46 2.25 13.00
C LYS A 89 -3.84 1.07 12.21
N GLY A 90 -2.56 0.78 12.48
CA GLY A 90 -1.83 -0.31 11.83
C GLY A 90 -1.19 0.04 10.49
N GLU A 91 -1.41 1.25 9.97
CA GLU A 91 -0.77 1.76 8.77
C GLU A 91 0.46 2.60 9.12
N LEU A 92 1.49 2.52 8.28
CA LEU A 92 2.74 3.26 8.44
C LEU A 92 2.56 4.71 7.98
N VAL A 93 2.79 5.66 8.89
CA VAL A 93 2.67 7.10 8.60
C VAL A 93 4.02 7.68 8.21
N ILE A 94 5.03 7.47 9.06
CA ILE A 94 6.41 7.92 8.86
C ILE A 94 7.34 6.78 9.20
N LYS A 95 8.46 6.69 8.49
CA LYS A 95 9.54 5.73 8.76
C LYS A 95 10.90 6.32 8.41
N GLY A 96 11.98 5.89 9.05
CA GLY A 96 13.33 6.08 8.53
C GLY A 96 14.41 6.13 9.61
N GLU A 97 15.66 6.16 9.17
CA GLU A 97 16.80 6.55 10.01
C GLU A 97 16.63 7.96 10.56
N LYS A 98 17.30 8.27 11.67
CA LYS A 98 17.16 9.55 12.39
C LYS A 98 17.09 10.79 11.47
N ALA A 99 18.05 10.95 10.55
CA ALA A 99 18.09 12.12 9.67
C ALA A 99 16.88 12.20 8.72
N THR A 100 16.48 11.08 8.13
CA THR A 100 15.30 11.01 7.26
C THR A 100 14.00 11.16 8.04
N PHE A 101 13.97 10.60 9.26
CA PHE A 101 12.82 10.67 10.15
C PHE A 101 12.54 12.11 10.58
N VAL A 102 13.57 12.87 10.97
CA VAL A 102 13.44 14.32 11.30
C VAL A 102 12.76 15.08 10.15
N LYS A 103 13.28 14.96 8.93
CA LYS A 103 12.73 15.63 7.74
C LYS A 103 11.26 15.29 7.50
N ARG A 104 10.90 14.02 7.68
CA ARG A 104 9.52 13.55 7.50
C ARG A 104 8.60 14.03 8.62
N VAL A 105 9.09 14.15 9.86
CA VAL A 105 8.35 14.72 11.00
C VAL A 105 8.10 16.22 10.81
N GLU A 106 9.08 16.97 10.30
CA GLU A 106 8.92 18.39 9.94
C GLU A 106 7.74 18.57 8.96
N ARG A 107 7.76 17.85 7.84
CA ARG A 107 6.67 17.89 6.84
C ARG A 107 5.34 17.38 7.38
N PHE A 108 5.37 16.37 8.25
CA PHE A 108 4.17 15.87 8.91
C PHE A 108 3.49 16.99 9.69
N PHE A 109 4.24 17.71 10.53
CA PHE A 109 3.66 18.79 11.32
C PHE A 109 3.31 20.03 10.51
N GLU A 110 4.01 20.30 9.40
CA GLU A 110 3.56 21.29 8.41
C GLU A 110 2.19 20.92 7.82
N GLY A 111 2.01 19.67 7.40
CA GLY A 111 0.73 19.18 6.90
C GLY A 111 -0.37 19.24 7.96
N VAL A 112 -0.07 18.85 9.20
CA VAL A 112 -1.00 18.93 10.34
C VAL A 112 -1.47 20.37 10.60
N LYS A 113 -0.62 21.39 10.45
CA LYS A 113 -1.02 22.80 10.63
C LYS A 113 -2.16 23.20 9.68
N SER A 114 -2.22 22.63 8.49
CA SER A 114 -3.21 22.98 7.47
C SER A 114 -4.58 22.33 7.66
N LYS A 115 -4.66 21.15 8.28
CA LYS A 115 -5.90 20.33 8.35
C LYS A 115 -6.28 19.82 9.74
N GLY A 116 -5.40 19.98 10.72
CA GLY A 116 -5.54 19.35 12.04
C GLY A 116 -5.04 17.90 12.07
N LEU A 117 -4.64 17.44 13.26
CA LEU A 117 -3.92 16.18 13.43
C LEU A 117 -4.75 14.94 13.08
N LYS A 118 -6.00 14.89 13.53
CA LYS A 118 -6.89 13.75 13.30
C LYS A 118 -7.11 13.53 11.81
N ASP A 119 -7.53 14.57 11.11
CA ASP A 119 -7.88 14.48 9.69
C ASP A 119 -6.64 14.16 8.84
N PHE A 120 -5.48 14.72 9.21
CA PHE A 120 -4.22 14.38 8.57
C PHE A 120 -3.81 12.91 8.76
N LEU A 121 -4.00 12.34 9.97
CA LEU A 121 -3.72 10.94 10.25
C LEU A 121 -4.65 9.99 9.49
N GLU A 122 -5.94 10.33 9.35
CA GLU A 122 -6.91 9.51 8.62
C GLU A 122 -6.58 9.39 7.12
N GLU A 123 -5.81 10.32 6.54
CA GLU A 123 -5.31 10.19 5.16
C GLU A 123 -4.44 8.95 4.97
N PHE A 124 -3.77 8.45 6.02
CA PHE A 124 -2.89 7.28 5.96
C PHE A 124 -3.63 5.95 6.07
N VAL A 125 -4.90 5.97 6.50
CA VAL A 125 -5.70 4.76 6.67
C VAL A 125 -6.41 4.44 5.36
N GLY A 126 -5.79 3.61 4.53
CA GLY A 126 -6.38 3.14 3.27
C GLY A 126 -7.54 2.17 3.48
N GLY A 127 -8.36 1.96 2.44
CA GLY A 127 -9.35 0.88 2.39
C GLY A 127 -10.80 1.28 2.10
N ASN A 128 -11.13 2.58 2.01
CA ASN A 128 -12.44 3.09 1.58
C ASN A 128 -12.42 3.80 0.22
N ASN A 129 -11.37 3.55 -0.58
CA ASN A 129 -11.20 4.19 -1.88
C ASN A 129 -11.97 3.39 -2.95
N TYR A 130 -13.31 3.52 -2.96
CA TYR A 130 -14.22 2.87 -3.91
C TYR A 130 -13.87 3.18 -5.39
N GLY A 131 -12.87 2.49 -5.94
CA GLY A 131 -12.35 2.73 -7.29
C GLY A 131 -11.58 4.06 -7.45
N LYS A 132 -11.14 4.67 -6.35
CA LYS A 132 -10.29 5.87 -6.37
C LYS A 132 -8.84 5.47 -6.18
N SER A 133 -7.91 6.26 -6.71
CA SER A 133 -6.50 6.05 -6.44
C SER A 133 -6.21 6.13 -4.94
N ILE A 134 -5.38 5.21 -4.45
CA ILE A 134 -4.84 5.24 -3.08
C ILE A 134 -3.49 5.95 -3.00
N VAL A 135 -2.96 6.37 -4.15
CA VAL A 135 -1.61 6.90 -4.36
C VAL A 135 -1.66 8.40 -4.62
N GLU A 136 -2.66 8.88 -5.37
CA GLU A 136 -2.87 10.30 -5.65
C GLU A 136 -2.99 11.08 -4.33
N THR A 137 -2.13 12.09 -4.14
CA THR A 137 -2.07 12.81 -2.88
C THR A 137 -1.35 14.14 -3.01
N LYS A 138 -1.79 15.11 -2.21
CA LYS A 138 -1.11 16.40 -1.95
C LYS A 138 -0.42 16.41 -0.58
N ASN A 139 -0.36 15.26 0.10
CA ASN A 139 0.25 15.17 1.40
C ASN A 139 1.79 15.22 1.25
N PRO A 140 2.48 16.24 1.80
CA PRO A 140 3.90 16.45 1.53
C PRO A 140 4.78 15.29 2.04
N VAL A 141 4.35 14.56 3.07
CA VAL A 141 5.05 13.37 3.57
C VAL A 141 4.92 12.23 2.58
N LYS A 142 3.70 11.98 2.06
CA LYS A 142 3.47 10.90 1.09
C LYS A 142 4.13 11.18 -0.26
N VAL A 143 4.13 12.44 -0.71
CA VAL A 143 4.83 12.87 -1.93
C VAL A 143 6.33 12.61 -1.80
N GLN A 144 6.92 12.94 -0.66
CA GLN A 144 8.33 12.62 -0.39
C GLN A 144 8.58 11.11 -0.39
N GLN A 145 7.74 10.34 0.31
CA GLN A 145 7.86 8.88 0.38
C GLN A 145 7.76 8.23 -1.01
N PHE A 146 6.92 8.78 -1.88
CA PHE A 146 6.79 8.34 -3.27
C PHE A 146 8.09 8.59 -4.06
N VAL A 147 8.65 9.79 -3.99
CA VAL A 147 9.89 10.13 -4.73
C VAL A 147 11.07 9.28 -4.24
N GLU A 148 11.28 9.23 -2.92
CA GLU A 148 12.36 8.45 -2.32
C GLU A 148 12.18 6.94 -2.56
N GLY A 149 10.93 6.45 -2.55
CA GLY A 149 10.63 5.05 -2.82
C GLY A 149 11.01 4.62 -4.23
N LEU A 150 10.68 5.44 -5.24
CA LEU A 150 11.07 5.17 -6.63
C LEU A 150 12.59 5.18 -6.79
N GLU A 151 13.27 6.16 -6.19
CA GLU A 151 14.73 6.25 -6.23
C GLU A 151 15.37 5.00 -5.62
N ASN A 152 14.88 4.54 -4.46
CA ASN A 152 15.40 3.33 -3.81
C ASN A 152 15.15 2.06 -4.62
N LEU A 153 13.94 1.90 -5.18
CA LEU A 153 13.63 0.74 -6.03
C LEU A 153 14.48 0.71 -7.31
N SER A 154 14.82 1.87 -7.87
CA SER A 154 15.67 1.96 -9.07
C SER A 154 17.12 1.52 -8.84
N LYS A 155 17.58 1.53 -7.58
CA LYS A 155 18.96 1.18 -7.20
C LYS A 155 19.16 -0.31 -6.91
N ILE A 156 18.07 -1.07 -6.72
CA ILE A 156 18.15 -2.49 -6.36
C ILE A 156 17.90 -3.40 -7.57
N LYS A 157 18.62 -4.52 -7.62
CA LYS A 157 18.29 -5.61 -8.56
C LYS A 157 17.16 -6.45 -7.96
N ILE A 158 15.97 -6.30 -8.51
CA ILE A 158 14.78 -7.03 -8.05
C ILE A 158 14.82 -8.46 -8.62
N VAL A 159 15.14 -9.43 -7.76
CA VAL A 159 15.16 -10.87 -8.11
C VAL A 159 13.78 -11.51 -7.92
N ASN A 160 13.04 -11.10 -6.89
CA ASN A 160 11.70 -11.59 -6.56
C ASN A 160 10.67 -10.45 -6.68
N PRO A 161 10.08 -10.20 -7.86
CA PRO A 161 9.20 -9.04 -8.06
C PRO A 161 8.00 -8.99 -7.11
N LEU A 162 7.39 -10.14 -6.79
CA LEU A 162 6.25 -10.19 -5.89
C LEU A 162 6.56 -9.68 -4.48
N GLU A 163 7.80 -9.83 -4.00
CA GLU A 163 8.20 -9.34 -2.67
C GLU A 163 8.23 -7.79 -2.63
N HIS A 164 8.53 -7.17 -3.77
CA HIS A 164 8.59 -5.71 -3.92
C HIS A 164 7.32 -5.09 -4.52
N ILE A 165 6.30 -5.89 -4.85
CA ILE A 165 5.12 -5.40 -5.58
C ILE A 165 4.40 -4.29 -4.81
N LYS A 166 4.26 -4.40 -3.49
CA LYS A 166 3.62 -3.36 -2.65
C LYS A 166 4.30 -2.00 -2.82
N GLU A 167 5.62 -2.00 -2.91
CA GLU A 167 6.42 -0.79 -3.09
C GLU A 167 6.36 -0.30 -4.54
N ALA A 168 6.29 -1.21 -5.51
CA ALA A 168 6.27 -0.88 -6.94
C ALA A 168 4.91 -0.37 -7.47
N MET A 169 3.80 -0.85 -6.88
CA MET A 169 2.42 -0.54 -7.32
C MET A 169 2.13 0.94 -7.58
N PRO A 170 2.57 1.88 -6.72
CA PRO A 170 2.36 3.31 -6.94
C PRO A 170 2.94 3.84 -8.26
N TYR A 171 3.95 3.21 -8.82
CA TYR A 171 4.70 3.77 -9.95
C TYR A 171 4.21 3.30 -11.32
N PHE A 172 3.18 2.46 -11.38
CA PHE A 172 2.65 1.99 -12.67
C PHE A 172 1.71 2.99 -13.32
N ASN A 173 1.08 3.89 -12.55
CA ASN A 173 0.12 4.87 -13.09
C ASN A 173 0.17 6.24 -12.42
N HIS A 174 1.20 6.51 -11.61
CA HIS A 174 1.35 7.78 -10.91
C HIS A 174 2.74 8.34 -11.08
N LYS A 175 2.85 9.66 -10.96
CA LYS A 175 4.12 10.36 -10.93
C LYS A 175 4.02 11.58 -10.03
N ALA A 176 5.16 11.98 -9.45
CA ALA A 176 5.25 13.23 -8.73
C ALA A 176 5.38 14.39 -9.73
N ILE A 177 4.59 15.45 -9.54
CA ILE A 177 4.73 16.74 -10.22
C ILE A 177 4.67 17.82 -9.15
N GLY A 178 5.77 18.55 -8.96
CA GLY A 178 5.84 19.59 -7.92
C GLY A 178 5.62 19.02 -6.52
N ASP A 179 4.58 19.51 -5.84
CA ASP A 179 4.19 19.16 -4.48
C ASP A 179 3.08 18.10 -4.38
N GLU A 180 2.74 17.44 -5.50
CA GLU A 180 1.70 16.42 -5.55
C GLU A 180 2.12 15.16 -6.30
N VAL A 181 1.47 14.04 -5.97
CA VAL A 181 1.50 12.80 -6.76
C VAL A 181 0.17 12.71 -7.48
N ILE A 182 0.23 12.68 -8.82
CA ILE A 182 -0.96 12.64 -9.67
C ILE A 182 -1.14 11.26 -10.30
N GLN A 183 -2.39 10.89 -10.55
CA GLN A 183 -2.72 9.77 -11.42
C GLN A 183 -2.63 10.19 -12.89
N ILE A 184 -1.89 9.43 -13.69
CA ILE A 184 -1.62 9.76 -15.10
C ILE A 184 -2.88 9.65 -15.95
N SER A 185 -3.63 8.55 -15.78
CA SER A 185 -4.91 8.38 -16.44
C SER A 185 -5.84 7.46 -15.64
N LYS A 186 -7.13 7.74 -15.74
CA LYS A 186 -8.22 6.89 -15.21
C LYS A 186 -8.77 5.93 -16.26
N LEU A 187 -8.25 5.99 -17.50
CA LEU A 187 -8.76 5.23 -18.65
C LEU A 187 -7.73 4.23 -19.21
N ASN A 188 -6.48 4.28 -18.75
CA ASN A 188 -5.38 3.49 -19.30
C ASN A 188 -5.18 2.11 -18.64
N CYS A 189 -6.21 1.54 -18.01
CA CYS A 189 -6.08 0.29 -17.25
C CYS A 189 -5.48 -0.85 -18.09
N GLY A 190 -5.71 -0.89 -19.41
CA GLY A 190 -5.08 -1.86 -20.32
C GLY A 190 -3.56 -1.67 -20.53
N ASN A 191 -3.03 -0.45 -20.43
CA ASN A 191 -1.58 -0.18 -20.37
C ASN A 191 -1.02 -0.42 -18.97
N THR A 192 -1.84 -0.18 -17.93
CA THR A 192 -1.41 -0.39 -16.56
C THR A 192 -1.24 -1.87 -16.23
N VAL A 193 -2.14 -2.75 -16.67
CA VAL A 193 -1.96 -4.20 -16.48
C VAL A 193 -0.70 -4.72 -17.18
N GLU A 194 -0.36 -4.17 -18.34
CA GLU A 194 0.90 -4.51 -19.04
C GLU A 194 2.12 -4.13 -18.21
N SER A 195 2.11 -2.95 -17.58
CA SER A 195 3.21 -2.49 -16.71
C SER A 195 3.37 -3.38 -15.47
N VAL A 196 2.25 -3.76 -14.84
CA VAL A 196 2.25 -4.70 -13.71
C VAL A 196 2.78 -6.07 -14.11
N VAL A 197 2.30 -6.64 -15.24
CA VAL A 197 2.76 -7.94 -15.75
C VAL A 197 4.25 -7.90 -16.07
N ASN A 198 4.72 -6.84 -16.72
CA ASN A 198 6.14 -6.66 -17.04
C ASN A 198 7.00 -6.62 -15.79
N PHE A 199 6.57 -5.91 -14.74
CA PHE A 199 7.26 -5.91 -13.46
C PHE A 199 7.26 -7.31 -12.83
N LEU A 200 6.13 -8.00 -12.78
CA LEU A 200 6.06 -9.35 -12.21
C LEU A 200 6.97 -10.36 -12.94
N LYS A 201 7.19 -10.19 -14.24
CA LYS A 201 8.09 -11.03 -15.05
C LYS A 201 9.57 -10.64 -14.96
N THR A 202 9.88 -9.35 -14.82
CA THR A 202 11.25 -8.83 -15.05
C THR A 202 11.85 -8.04 -13.88
N GLY A 203 11.04 -7.67 -12.89
CA GLY A 203 11.42 -6.75 -11.81
C GLY A 203 11.58 -5.29 -12.25
N LYS A 204 11.35 -4.95 -13.53
CA LYS A 204 11.52 -3.58 -14.03
C LYS A 204 10.22 -2.78 -13.87
N ILE A 205 10.33 -1.63 -13.23
CA ILE A 205 9.23 -0.67 -13.11
C ILE A 205 9.14 0.11 -14.42
N LYS A 206 7.94 0.13 -15.01
CA LYS A 206 7.62 0.96 -16.18
C LYS A 206 6.33 1.71 -15.90
N LEU A 207 6.36 3.01 -16.17
CA LEU A 207 5.17 3.85 -16.09
C LEU A 207 4.25 3.51 -17.26
N ALA A 208 2.95 3.34 -16.98
CA ALA A 208 1.99 3.07 -18.04
C ALA A 208 1.73 4.33 -18.87
N GLU A 209 1.83 4.19 -20.19
CA GLU A 209 1.48 5.28 -21.09
C GLU A 209 0.00 5.67 -20.93
N PRO A 210 -0.34 6.97 -21.01
CA PRO A 210 -1.72 7.41 -21.08
C PRO A 210 -2.43 6.76 -22.28
N SER A 211 -3.67 6.32 -22.10
CA SER A 211 -4.53 5.89 -23.19
C SER A 211 -6.00 6.14 -22.84
N LEU A 212 -6.84 6.08 -23.88
CA LEU A 212 -8.28 5.88 -23.73
C LEU A 212 -8.57 4.43 -23.32
N MET A 213 -9.87 4.13 -23.11
CA MET A 213 -10.35 2.79 -22.81
C MET A 213 -9.99 1.82 -23.93
N GLN A 214 -9.32 0.72 -23.58
CA GLN A 214 -8.92 -0.33 -24.51
C GLN A 214 -9.91 -1.51 -24.47
N GLY A 215 -10.31 -1.99 -25.65
CA GLY A 215 -11.12 -3.20 -25.81
C GLY A 215 -10.35 -4.47 -25.44
N ILE A 216 -11.10 -5.56 -25.26
CA ILE A 216 -10.58 -6.86 -24.82
C ILE A 216 -9.56 -7.41 -25.82
N GLU A 217 -9.79 -7.21 -27.11
CA GLU A 217 -8.92 -7.67 -28.20
C GLU A 217 -7.56 -6.96 -28.14
N GLY A 218 -7.57 -5.63 -27.94
CA GLY A 218 -6.36 -4.83 -27.84
C GLY A 218 -5.52 -5.18 -26.61
N VAL A 219 -6.17 -5.47 -25.49
CA VAL A 219 -5.48 -5.93 -24.27
C VAL A 219 -4.97 -7.36 -24.45
N SER A 220 -5.76 -8.26 -25.05
CA SER A 220 -5.38 -9.66 -25.29
C SER A 220 -4.14 -9.78 -26.18
N ALA A 221 -4.05 -8.97 -27.24
CA ALA A 221 -2.91 -8.95 -28.15
C ALA A 221 -1.57 -8.72 -27.44
N LYS A 222 -1.55 -7.91 -26.37
CA LYS A 222 -0.35 -7.62 -25.56
C LYS A 222 0.20 -8.83 -24.80
N PHE A 223 -0.64 -9.84 -24.57
CA PHE A 223 -0.31 -11.01 -23.75
C PHE A 223 -0.26 -12.31 -24.57
N GLY A 224 0.04 -12.19 -25.86
CA GLY A 224 0.14 -13.33 -26.79
C GLY A 224 -1.21 -13.79 -27.36
N GLY A 225 -2.23 -12.94 -27.30
CA GLY A 225 -3.57 -13.18 -27.85
C GLY A 225 -4.40 -14.21 -27.08
N GLY A 226 -5.55 -14.57 -27.66
CA GLY A 226 -6.55 -15.45 -27.05
C GLY A 226 -7.83 -14.69 -26.67
N SER A 227 -8.75 -15.39 -26.02
CA SER A 227 -10.05 -14.84 -25.64
C SER A 227 -10.20 -14.79 -24.13
N PHE A 228 -10.75 -13.68 -23.63
CA PHE A 228 -11.15 -13.60 -22.23
C PHE A 228 -12.33 -14.55 -21.99
N SER A 229 -12.17 -15.44 -21.01
CA SER A 229 -13.18 -16.44 -20.66
C SER A 229 -13.88 -16.06 -19.36
N ASP A 230 -15.18 -16.28 -19.25
CA ASP A 230 -15.95 -16.00 -18.04
C ASP A 230 -15.43 -16.84 -16.85
N ILE A 231 -15.32 -16.22 -15.67
CA ILE A 231 -14.79 -16.87 -14.48
C ILE A 231 -15.31 -16.21 -13.20
N THR A 232 -15.20 -16.92 -12.08
CA THR A 232 -15.30 -16.32 -10.73
C THR A 232 -13.90 -16.23 -10.12
N ILE A 233 -13.65 -15.24 -9.25
CA ILE A 233 -12.34 -15.12 -8.60
C ILE A 233 -11.96 -16.38 -7.78
N PRO A 234 -12.87 -17.03 -7.03
CA PRO A 234 -12.55 -18.31 -6.38
C PRO A 234 -12.12 -19.39 -7.37
N ARG A 235 -12.85 -19.55 -8.49
CA ARG A 235 -12.50 -20.54 -9.51
C ARG A 235 -11.16 -20.22 -10.18
N LEU A 236 -10.85 -18.94 -10.40
CA LEU A 236 -9.55 -18.52 -10.93
C LEU A 236 -8.39 -18.98 -10.05
N LYS A 237 -8.52 -18.90 -8.71
CA LYS A 237 -7.52 -19.40 -7.76
C LYS A 237 -7.26 -20.91 -7.93
N GLU A 238 -8.30 -21.68 -8.24
CA GLU A 238 -8.19 -23.13 -8.41
C GLU A 238 -7.48 -23.52 -9.71
N ILE A 239 -7.75 -22.81 -10.81
CA ILE A 239 -7.25 -23.17 -12.15
C ILE A 239 -5.88 -22.59 -12.50
N LEU A 240 -5.39 -21.60 -11.74
CA LEU A 240 -4.03 -21.10 -11.89
C LEU A 240 -3.06 -22.02 -11.16
N ASN A 241 -1.90 -22.26 -11.76
CA ASN A 241 -0.76 -22.87 -11.08
C ASN A 241 0.07 -21.79 -10.36
N ASP A 242 0.83 -22.19 -9.35
CA ASP A 242 1.74 -21.26 -8.66
C ASP A 242 2.79 -20.71 -9.64
N GLY A 243 2.94 -19.38 -9.66
CA GLY A 243 3.75 -18.64 -10.62
C GLY A 243 2.98 -18.12 -11.83
N GLU A 244 1.78 -18.63 -12.12
CA GLU A 244 0.99 -18.16 -13.27
C GLU A 244 0.38 -16.77 -13.01
N ILE A 245 0.37 -15.97 -14.08
CA ILE A 245 -0.19 -14.61 -14.12
C ILE A 245 -1.40 -14.62 -15.05
N SER A 246 -2.47 -13.91 -14.68
CA SER A 246 -3.62 -13.66 -15.53
C SER A 246 -4.01 -12.19 -15.53
N VAL A 247 -4.63 -11.75 -16.61
CA VAL A 247 -5.33 -10.46 -16.68
C VAL A 247 -6.81 -10.72 -16.49
N ILE A 248 -7.45 -9.96 -15.63
CA ILE A 248 -8.88 -10.03 -15.36
C ILE A 248 -9.53 -8.78 -15.95
N TYR A 249 -10.66 -8.97 -16.63
CA TYR A 249 -11.56 -7.91 -17.06
C TYR A 249 -12.86 -7.99 -16.28
N GLY A 250 -13.24 -6.88 -15.65
CA GLY A 250 -14.52 -6.70 -14.97
C GLY A 250 -15.39 -5.69 -15.71
N PRO A 251 -16.34 -6.13 -16.57
CA PRO A 251 -17.34 -5.23 -17.14
C PRO A 251 -18.23 -4.64 -16.04
N LYS A 252 -18.45 -3.33 -16.07
CA LYS A 252 -19.31 -2.57 -15.15
C LYS A 252 -20.62 -2.15 -15.78
N LYS A 253 -20.60 -1.81 -17.07
CA LYS A 253 -21.79 -1.33 -17.79
C LYS A 253 -21.70 -1.63 -19.28
N TYR A 254 -22.78 -2.17 -19.83
CA TYR A 254 -22.98 -2.26 -21.28
C TYR A 254 -23.61 -0.95 -21.76
N LEU A 255 -22.95 -0.26 -22.69
CA LEU A 255 -23.44 1.01 -23.23
C LEU A 255 -24.33 0.76 -24.46
N PRO A 256 -25.33 1.62 -24.73
CA PRO A 256 -26.18 1.50 -25.92
C PRO A 256 -25.40 1.48 -27.23
N SER A 257 -24.21 2.10 -27.26
CA SER A 257 -23.26 2.07 -28.39
C SER A 257 -22.62 0.70 -28.68
N GLY A 258 -22.97 -0.36 -27.93
CA GLY A 258 -22.31 -1.67 -28.00
C GLY A 258 -20.97 -1.74 -27.27
N LYS A 259 -20.40 -0.60 -26.85
CA LYS A 259 -19.19 -0.53 -26.02
C LYS A 259 -19.45 -1.03 -24.61
N VAL A 260 -18.42 -1.59 -23.98
CA VAL A 260 -18.47 -2.03 -22.59
C VAL A 260 -17.54 -1.17 -21.77
N GLU A 261 -18.09 -0.51 -20.75
CA GLU A 261 -17.30 0.13 -19.71
C GLU A 261 -16.89 -0.95 -18.71
N GLY A 262 -15.58 -1.06 -18.45
CA GLY A 262 -15.05 -2.07 -17.54
C GLY A 262 -13.69 -1.68 -17.00
N HIS A 263 -13.06 -2.62 -16.31
CA HIS A 263 -11.75 -2.41 -15.71
C HIS A 263 -10.86 -3.63 -15.87
N TYR A 264 -9.58 -3.40 -16.10
CA TYR A 264 -8.57 -4.46 -16.10
C TYR A 264 -7.73 -4.41 -14.83
N PHE A 265 -7.45 -5.58 -14.28
CA PHE A 265 -6.50 -5.76 -13.18
C PHE A 265 -5.78 -7.11 -13.34
N VAL A 266 -4.69 -7.30 -12.60
CA VAL A 266 -3.83 -8.49 -12.74
C VAL A 266 -4.08 -9.45 -11.58
N ALA A 267 -4.00 -10.75 -11.86
CA ALA A 267 -3.94 -11.81 -10.87
C ALA A 267 -2.62 -12.57 -11.00
N MET A 268 -2.07 -13.02 -9.88
CA MET A 268 -0.97 -14.00 -9.86
C MET A 268 -1.24 -15.01 -8.75
N LYS A 269 -1.04 -16.29 -9.02
CA LYS A 269 -1.05 -17.30 -7.95
C LYS A 269 0.37 -17.52 -7.44
N LYS A 270 0.58 -17.47 -6.13
CA LYS A 270 1.87 -17.77 -5.51
C LYS A 270 1.64 -18.28 -4.09
N ASN A 271 2.37 -19.31 -3.69
CA ASN A 271 2.26 -19.95 -2.38
C ASN A 271 0.80 -20.36 -2.08
N SER A 272 0.10 -20.92 -3.07
CA SER A 272 -1.32 -21.26 -3.01
C SER A 272 -2.29 -20.09 -2.71
N GLN A 273 -1.81 -18.83 -2.76
CA GLN A 273 -2.62 -17.63 -2.60
C GLN A 273 -2.83 -16.94 -3.95
N LEU A 274 -4.01 -16.35 -4.14
CA LEU A 274 -4.30 -15.52 -5.32
C LEU A 274 -4.09 -14.06 -4.96
N HIS A 275 -3.10 -13.45 -5.59
CA HIS A 275 -2.72 -12.05 -5.45
C HIS A 275 -3.42 -11.24 -6.54
N LEU A 276 -4.04 -10.11 -6.19
CA LEU A 276 -4.76 -9.23 -7.11
C LEU A 276 -4.17 -7.83 -7.09
N PHE A 277 -3.92 -7.27 -8.27
CA PHE A 277 -3.22 -6.00 -8.45
C PHE A 277 -4.01 -5.08 -9.37
N ASP A 278 -4.49 -3.97 -8.81
CA ASP A 278 -5.06 -2.87 -9.58
C ASP A 278 -4.01 -1.77 -9.72
N GLY A 279 -3.20 -1.87 -10.77
CA GLY A 279 -2.15 -0.89 -11.02
C GLY A 279 -2.69 0.51 -11.29
N GLN A 280 -3.96 0.66 -11.71
CA GLN A 280 -4.52 1.96 -12.02
C GLN A 280 -4.76 2.77 -10.74
N THR A 281 -5.23 2.11 -9.68
CA THR A 281 -5.47 2.74 -8.38
C THR A 281 -4.28 2.62 -7.42
N GLY A 282 -3.37 1.66 -7.67
CA GLY A 282 -2.25 1.31 -6.81
C GLY A 282 -2.59 0.22 -5.77
N GLU A 283 -3.75 -0.44 -5.88
CA GLU A 283 -4.20 -1.40 -4.88
C GLU A 283 -3.64 -2.80 -5.10
N TYR A 284 -3.28 -3.43 -3.99
CA TYR A 284 -2.88 -4.83 -3.94
C TYR A 284 -3.61 -5.52 -2.79
N VAL A 285 -4.30 -6.62 -3.12
CA VAL A 285 -5.00 -7.45 -2.14
C VAL A 285 -4.70 -8.92 -2.38
N ILE A 286 -4.77 -9.71 -1.32
CA ILE A 286 -4.74 -11.17 -1.41
C ILE A 286 -6.18 -11.65 -1.28
N PHE A 287 -6.59 -12.57 -2.14
CA PHE A 287 -7.90 -13.18 -2.10
C PHE A 287 -8.18 -13.77 -0.71
N SER A 288 -9.26 -13.28 -0.08
CA SER A 288 -9.77 -13.80 1.18
C SER A 288 -11.26 -13.52 1.27
N GLN A 289 -12.07 -14.56 1.51
CA GLN A 289 -13.52 -14.42 1.60
C GLN A 289 -13.98 -13.60 2.81
N THR A 290 -13.14 -13.46 3.84
CA THR A 290 -13.46 -12.74 5.08
C THR A 290 -12.79 -11.37 5.18
N ASP A 291 -11.89 -11.03 4.24
CA ASP A 291 -11.18 -9.76 4.28
C ASP A 291 -12.00 -8.64 3.61
N ARG A 292 -12.29 -7.59 4.38
CA ARG A 292 -12.98 -6.40 3.89
C ARG A 292 -12.20 -5.66 2.80
N LYS A 293 -10.86 -5.66 2.82
CA LYS A 293 -10.04 -5.04 1.77
C LYS A 293 -10.28 -5.77 0.43
N TYR A 294 -10.32 -7.10 0.45
CA TYR A 294 -10.69 -7.88 -0.73
C TYR A 294 -12.14 -7.61 -1.15
N ALA A 295 -13.09 -7.63 -0.23
CA ALA A 295 -14.49 -7.36 -0.55
C ALA A 295 -14.66 -5.99 -1.23
N ASN A 296 -14.02 -4.94 -0.72
CA ASN A 296 -14.04 -3.60 -1.33
C ASN A 296 -13.34 -3.56 -2.70
N PHE A 297 -12.28 -4.36 -2.90
CA PHE A 297 -11.58 -4.47 -4.17
C PHE A 297 -12.50 -5.06 -5.27
N ILE A 298 -13.25 -6.11 -4.95
CA ILE A 298 -14.13 -6.79 -5.92
C ILE A 298 -15.55 -6.21 -6.00
N GLN A 299 -16.06 -5.52 -4.98
CA GLN A 299 -17.41 -4.91 -4.98
C GLN A 299 -17.44 -3.54 -5.67
N ARG A 300 -16.95 -3.47 -6.92
CA ARG A 300 -16.91 -2.22 -7.72
C ARG A 300 -17.94 -2.20 -8.85
N LYS A 301 -19.12 -2.78 -8.58
CA LYS A 301 -20.23 -2.91 -9.54
C LYS A 301 -19.85 -3.69 -10.80
N TYR A 302 -18.94 -4.66 -10.68
CA TYR A 302 -18.67 -5.59 -11.77
C TYR A 302 -19.86 -6.50 -11.96
N ILE A 303 -20.29 -6.67 -13.22
CA ILE A 303 -21.40 -7.55 -13.61
C ILE A 303 -20.96 -9.01 -13.56
N LYS A 304 -19.75 -9.27 -14.08
CA LYS A 304 -19.07 -10.56 -14.08
C LYS A 304 -17.57 -10.35 -14.13
N PHE A 305 -16.79 -11.42 -14.04
CA PHE A 305 -15.37 -11.39 -14.33
C PHE A 305 -15.05 -12.28 -15.52
N GLN A 306 -14.07 -11.85 -16.28
CA GLN A 306 -13.47 -12.62 -17.36
C GLN A 306 -11.96 -12.63 -17.17
N TYR A 307 -11.26 -13.67 -17.61
CA TYR A 307 -9.80 -13.74 -17.48
C TYR A 307 -9.12 -14.20 -18.77
N LEU A 308 -7.86 -13.81 -18.89
CA LEU A 308 -6.90 -14.27 -19.88
C LEU A 308 -5.63 -14.69 -19.16
N LYS A 309 -5.14 -15.92 -19.39
CA LYS A 309 -3.81 -16.32 -18.89
C LYS A 309 -2.74 -15.61 -19.72
N VAL A 310 -1.76 -15.04 -19.04
CA VAL A 310 -0.60 -14.40 -19.69
C VAL A 310 0.33 -15.51 -20.18
N LYS A 311 0.70 -15.46 -21.46
CA LYS A 311 1.70 -16.35 -22.07
C LYS A 311 3.13 -15.88 -21.78
#